data_AF-A0A7Y3IZH8-F1
#
_entry.id   AF-A0A7Y3IZH8-F1
#
_cell.length_a   1.000
_cell.length_b   1.000
_cell.length_c   1.000
_cell.angle_alpha   90.00
_cell.angle_beta   90.00
_cell.angle_gamma   90.00
#
_symmetry.space_group_name_H-M   'P 1'
#
loop_
_entity.id
_entity.type
_entity.pdbx_description
1 polymer ?
#
loop_
_entity_poly.entity_id
_entity_poly.type
_entity_poly.pdbx_seq_one_letter_code
_entity_poly.pdbx_strand_id
1 'polypeptide(L)'
;MKKASEILVALAVLITLGLKVDPFHWLMPTALQMLVLGIFAAAMAVYAGIVFREHPKDERDVHHLAVSSRVAYLAGVTALSVLLVIQDLTHTLDPWLCGVLALMIIVKLIVLKILQIRG
;
A
#
# COMPACT_ATOMS: atom_id res chain seq x y z
N MET A 1 0.47 0.68 24.86
CA MET A 1 0.14 -0.67 24.34
C MET A 1 -0.35 -0.67 22.89
N LYS A 2 -0.99 0.40 22.36
CA LYS A 2 -1.46 0.47 20.95
C LYS A 2 -0.35 0.35 19.87
N LYS A 3 0.85 0.88 20.12
CA LYS A 3 2.00 0.78 19.18
C LYS A 3 2.48 -0.64 18.89
N ALA A 4 2.34 -1.57 19.84
CA ALA A 4 2.83 -2.94 19.65
C ALA A 4 1.89 -3.75 18.74
N SER A 5 0.57 -3.57 18.90
CA SER A 5 -0.41 -4.16 17.98
C SER A 5 -0.27 -3.60 16.56
N GLU A 6 0.12 -2.33 16.45
CA GLU A 6 0.33 -1.64 15.18
C GLU A 6 1.46 -2.27 14.36
N ILE A 7 2.62 -2.45 15.00
CA ILE A 7 3.78 -3.12 14.40
C ILE A 7 3.46 -4.58 14.07
N LEU A 8 2.72 -5.28 14.93
CA LEU A 8 2.32 -6.67 14.68
C LEU A 8 1.43 -6.81 13.45
N VAL A 9 0.47 -5.92 13.24
CA VAL A 9 -0.40 -5.94 12.04
C VAL A 9 0.40 -5.65 10.78
N ALA A 10 1.28 -4.64 10.81
CA ALA A 10 2.15 -4.34 9.67
C ALA A 10 3.07 -5.52 9.33
N LEU A 11 3.67 -6.15 10.35
CA LEU A 11 4.50 -7.33 10.18
C LEU A 11 3.71 -8.51 9.62
N ALA A 12 2.49 -8.74 10.11
CA ALA A 12 1.62 -9.80 9.61
C ALA A 12 1.26 -9.62 8.13
N VAL A 13 1.00 -8.37 7.69
CA VAL A 13 0.78 -8.05 6.27
C VAL A 13 2.03 -8.35 5.45
N LEU A 14 3.21 -7.90 5.89
CA LEU A 14 4.47 -8.15 5.19
C LEU A 14 4.80 -9.64 5.09
N ILE A 15 4.58 -10.42 6.16
CA ILE A 15 4.75 -11.87 6.15
C ILE A 15 3.78 -12.50 5.15
N THR A 16 2.50 -12.11 5.17
CA THR A 16 1.48 -12.64 4.25
C THR A 16 1.85 -12.37 2.79
N LEU A 17 2.32 -11.16 2.48
CA LEU A 17 2.80 -10.81 1.14
C LEU A 17 4.06 -11.61 0.76
N GLY A 18 5.01 -11.77 1.68
CA GLY A 18 6.20 -12.59 1.47
C GLY A 18 5.88 -14.06 1.19
N LEU A 19 4.94 -14.63 1.94
CA LEU A 19 4.44 -16.00 1.71
C LEU A 19 3.76 -16.14 0.35
N LYS A 20 3.08 -15.10 -0.15
CA LYS A 20 2.44 -15.11 -1.48
C LYS A 20 3.44 -15.04 -2.62
N VAL A 21 4.52 -14.29 -2.47
CA VAL A 21 5.61 -14.22 -3.47
C VAL A 21 6.38 -15.54 -3.53
N ASP A 22 6.38 -16.31 -2.45
CA ASP A 22 7.07 -17.60 -2.30
C ASP A 22 8.49 -17.59 -2.90
N PRO A 23 9.38 -16.67 -2.46
CA PRO A 23 10.69 -16.47 -3.08
C PRO A 23 11.62 -17.69 -2.93
N PHE A 24 11.34 -18.58 -1.97
CA PHE A 24 12.13 -19.79 -1.71
C PHE A 24 11.46 -21.07 -2.23
N HIS A 25 10.27 -20.97 -2.84
CA HIS A 25 9.47 -22.09 -3.37
C HIS A 25 9.20 -23.20 -2.35
N TRP A 26 9.21 -22.88 -1.06
CA TRP A 26 9.10 -23.88 0.02
C TRP A 26 7.67 -24.36 0.24
N LEU A 27 6.68 -23.56 -0.17
CA LEU A 27 5.28 -23.75 0.25
C LEU A 27 4.34 -24.17 -0.87
N MET A 28 4.79 -24.22 -2.14
CA MET A 28 4.04 -24.63 -3.35
C MET A 28 2.51 -24.68 -3.14
N PRO A 29 1.85 -23.52 -2.96
CA PRO A 29 0.48 -23.49 -2.48
C PRO A 29 -0.47 -24.05 -3.53
N THR A 30 -1.45 -24.82 -3.09
CA THR A 30 -2.56 -25.25 -3.97
C THR A 30 -3.40 -24.06 -4.41
N ALA A 31 -4.14 -24.19 -5.52
CA ALA A 31 -4.95 -23.10 -6.08
C ALA A 31 -5.94 -22.48 -5.06
N LEU A 32 -6.50 -23.30 -4.17
CA LEU A 32 -7.37 -22.83 -3.08
C LEU A 32 -6.58 -22.00 -2.05
N GLN A 33 -5.37 -22.41 -1.69
CA GLN A 33 -4.52 -21.68 -0.75
C GLN A 33 -4.08 -20.34 -1.34
N MET A 34 -3.76 -20.26 -2.63
CA MET A 34 -3.45 -18.99 -3.29
C MET A 34 -4.64 -18.03 -3.27
N LEU A 35 -5.86 -18.53 -3.50
CA LEU A 35 -7.07 -17.72 -3.44
C LEU A 35 -7.35 -17.20 -2.03
N VAL A 36 -7.28 -18.07 -1.02
CA VAL A 36 -7.47 -17.69 0.38
C VAL A 36 -6.41 -16.69 0.84
N LEU A 37 -5.14 -16.90 0.51
CA LEU A 37 -4.05 -15.97 0.82
C LEU A 37 -4.25 -14.63 0.10
N GLY A 38 -4.73 -14.65 -1.14
CA GLY A 38 -5.04 -13.44 -1.90
C GLY A 38 -6.14 -12.60 -1.24
N ILE A 39 -7.24 -13.24 -0.86
CA ILE A 39 -8.35 -12.58 -0.16
C ILE A 39 -7.90 -12.06 1.21
N PHE A 40 -7.16 -12.86 1.96
CA PHE A 40 -6.65 -12.48 3.28
C PHE A 40 -5.68 -11.30 3.20
N ALA A 41 -4.76 -11.31 2.23
CA ALA A 41 -3.85 -10.20 1.98
C ALA A 41 -4.59 -8.92 1.60
N ALA A 42 -5.61 -9.01 0.75
CA ALA A 42 -6.44 -7.87 0.37
C ALA A 42 -7.21 -7.30 1.57
N ALA A 43 -7.83 -8.16 2.38
CA ALA A 43 -8.54 -7.75 3.60
C ALA A 43 -7.59 -7.08 4.61
N MET A 44 -6.39 -7.63 4.79
CA MET A 44 -5.36 -7.06 5.67
C MET A 44 -4.83 -5.72 5.15
N ALA A 45 -4.62 -5.57 3.84
CA ALA A 45 -4.21 -4.31 3.24
C ALA A 45 -5.29 -3.23 3.42
N VAL A 46 -6.56 -3.57 3.26
CA VAL A 46 -7.69 -2.66 3.52
C VAL A 46 -7.76 -2.28 5.00
N TYR A 47 -7.59 -3.25 5.91
CA TYR A 47 -7.56 -3.00 7.34
C TYR A 47 -6.41 -2.05 7.72
N ALA A 48 -5.19 -2.34 7.25
CA ALA A 48 -4.01 -1.52 7.50
C ALA A 48 -4.12 -0.13 6.86
N GLY A 49 -4.77 0.01 5.69
CA GLY A 49 -4.91 1.28 5.00
C GLY A 49 -6.03 2.19 5.53
N ILE A 50 -7.15 1.62 5.97
CA ILE A 50 -8.37 2.38 6.33
C ILE A 50 -8.60 2.42 7.83
N VAL A 51 -8.46 1.29 8.52
CA VAL A 51 -8.84 1.16 9.94
C VAL A 51 -7.71 1.64 10.84
N PHE A 52 -6.48 1.60 10.36
CA PHE A 52 -5.28 2.07 11.04
C PHE A 52 -5.19 3.60 11.02
N ARG A 53 -6.14 4.28 11.68
CA ARG A 53 -6.09 5.74 11.85
C ARG A 53 -5.14 6.07 13.00
N GLU A 54 -3.95 6.58 12.65
CA GLU A 54 -3.08 7.26 13.61
C GLU A 54 -3.77 8.55 14.07
N HIS A 55 -4.12 8.62 15.36
CA HIS A 55 -4.75 9.81 15.94
C HIS A 55 -3.65 10.72 16.50
N PRO A 56 -3.44 11.93 15.94
CA PRO A 56 -2.48 12.88 16.50
C PRO A 56 -2.92 13.31 17.89
N LYS A 57 -1.97 13.34 18.83
CA LYS A 57 -2.23 13.83 20.20
C LYS A 57 -1.82 15.29 20.38
N ASP A 58 -0.95 15.79 19.52
CA ASP A 58 -0.36 17.14 19.57
C ASP A 58 -0.14 17.66 18.13
N GLU A 59 0.03 18.97 17.97
CA GLU A 59 0.33 19.64 16.70
C GLU A 59 1.62 19.10 16.05
N ARG A 60 2.60 18.72 16.86
CA ARG A 60 3.85 18.07 16.39
C ARG A 60 3.56 16.74 15.71
N ASP A 61 2.67 15.94 16.29
CA ASP A 61 2.28 14.65 15.71
C ASP A 61 1.54 14.85 14.39
N VAL A 62 0.69 15.88 14.26
CA VAL A 62 0.02 16.21 12.98
C VAL A 62 1.04 16.43 11.86
N HIS A 63 2.12 17.18 12.15
CA HIS A 63 3.16 17.42 11.16
C HIS A 63 3.92 16.13 10.80
N HIS A 64 4.28 15.31 11.78
CA HIS A 64 4.95 14.02 11.53
C HIS A 64 4.08 13.06 10.71
N LEU A 65 2.78 12.99 10.98
CA LEU A 65 1.82 12.18 10.21
C LEU A 65 1.68 12.67 8.77
N ALA A 66 1.66 13.99 8.56
CA ALA A 66 1.61 14.57 7.23
C ALA A 66 2.87 14.26 6.40
N VAL A 67 4.05 14.36 7.03
CA VAL A 67 5.32 13.98 6.40
C VAL A 67 5.35 12.49 6.08
N SER A 68 4.98 11.62 7.03
CA SER A 68 4.90 10.17 6.83
C SER A 68 4.01 9.82 5.64
N SER A 69 2.81 10.38 5.58
CA SER A 69 1.86 10.17 4.48
C SER A 69 2.44 10.61 3.12
N ARG A 70 3.17 11.74 3.10
CA ARG A 70 3.82 12.24 1.88
C ARG A 70 4.94 11.32 1.41
N VAL A 71 5.76 10.83 2.32
CA VAL A 71 6.84 9.88 2.01
C VAL A 71 6.26 8.55 1.52
N ALA A 72 5.22 8.03 2.17
CA ALA A 72 4.54 6.81 1.73
C ALA A 72 3.96 6.94 0.31
N TYR A 73 3.33 8.08 0.00
CA TYR A 73 2.86 8.36 -1.36
C TYR A 73 4.01 8.39 -2.38
N LEU A 74 5.13 9.06 -2.06
CA LEU A 74 6.29 9.10 -2.95
C LEU A 74 6.91 7.72 -3.17
N ALA A 75 7.04 6.92 -2.11
CA ALA A 75 7.52 5.55 -2.20
C ALA A 75 6.60 4.68 -3.07
N GLY A 76 5.27 4.81 -2.91
CA GLY A 76 4.29 4.10 -3.73
C GLY A 76 4.35 4.48 -5.22
N VAL A 77 4.37 5.77 -5.53
CA VAL A 77 4.48 6.26 -6.92
C VAL A 77 5.78 5.81 -7.56
N THR A 78 6.92 5.96 -6.86
CA THR A 78 8.22 5.55 -7.40
C THR A 78 8.32 4.04 -7.62
N ALA A 79 7.84 3.23 -6.67
CA ALA A 79 7.83 1.77 -6.82
C ALA A 79 6.96 1.32 -8.01
N LEU A 80 5.75 1.88 -8.14
CA LEU A 80 4.86 1.58 -9.27
C LEU A 80 5.46 2.05 -10.61
N SER A 81 6.09 3.22 -10.65
CA SER A 81 6.77 3.72 -11.85
C SER A 81 7.95 2.83 -12.26
N VAL A 82 8.78 2.38 -11.31
CA VAL A 82 9.88 1.45 -11.59
C VAL A 82 9.34 0.12 -12.12
N LEU A 83 8.29 -0.42 -11.49
CA LEU A 83 7.66 -1.66 -11.95
C LEU A 83 7.07 -1.53 -13.35
N LEU A 84 6.45 -0.38 -13.66
CA LEU A 84 5.93 -0.09 -14.99
C LEU A 84 7.04 -0.09 -16.04
N VAL A 85 8.18 0.57 -15.76
CA VAL A 85 9.34 0.55 -16.66
C VAL A 85 9.85 -0.87 -16.88
N ILE A 86 9.96 -1.67 -15.82
CA ILE A 86 10.40 -3.07 -15.94
C ILE A 86 9.42 -3.87 -16.81
N GLN A 87 8.12 -3.77 -16.56
CA GLN A 87 7.10 -4.51 -17.33
C GLN A 87 7.00 -4.07 -18.80
N ASP A 88 7.22 -2.78 -19.06
CA ASP A 88 7.26 -2.23 -20.42
C ASP A 88 8.44 -2.80 -21.21
N LEU A 89 9.62 -2.85 -20.59
CA LEU A 89 10.83 -3.44 -21.18
C LEU A 89 10.72 -4.96 -21.39
N THR A 90 9.90 -5.66 -20.60
CA THR A 90 9.64 -7.10 -20.78
C THR A 90 8.45 -7.39 -21.70
N HIS A 91 7.80 -6.37 -22.27
CA HIS A 91 6.59 -6.49 -23.09
C HIS A 91 5.43 -7.25 -22.40
N THR A 92 5.39 -7.19 -21.06
CA THR A 92 4.34 -7.80 -20.23
C THR A 92 3.63 -6.71 -19.44
N LEU A 93 3.34 -5.58 -20.09
CA LEU A 93 2.70 -4.44 -19.45
C LEU A 93 1.27 -4.78 -19.04
N ASP A 94 1.00 -4.75 -17.74
CA ASP A 94 -0.35 -4.92 -17.20
C ASP A 94 -1.11 -3.57 -17.22
N PRO A 95 -2.22 -3.43 -17.99
CA PRO A 95 -3.01 -2.21 -18.02
C PRO A 95 -3.53 -1.80 -16.62
N TRP A 96 -3.74 -2.74 -15.72
CA TRP A 96 -4.17 -2.45 -14.35
C TRP A 96 -3.12 -1.68 -13.57
N LEU A 97 -1.83 -1.92 -13.83
CA LEU A 97 -0.73 -1.19 -13.17
C LEU A 97 -0.77 0.29 -13.53
N CYS A 98 -0.98 0.61 -14.82
CA CYS A 98 -1.18 1.97 -15.29
C CYS A 98 -2.42 2.61 -14.67
N GLY A 99 -3.53 1.86 -14.59
CA GLY A 99 -4.78 2.30 -13.98
C GLY A 99 -4.64 2.68 -12.50
N VAL A 100 -3.93 1.86 -11.71
CA VAL A 100 -3.66 2.13 -10.28
C VAL A 100 -2.82 3.39 -10.11
N LEU A 101 -1.74 3.55 -10.89
CA LEU A 101 -0.88 4.73 -10.82
C LEU A 101 -1.66 6.01 -11.18
N ALA A 102 -2.46 5.97 -12.26
CA ALA A 102 -3.31 7.08 -12.66
C ALA A 102 -4.34 7.44 -11.58
N LEU A 103 -5.01 6.45 -11.00
CA LEU A 103 -5.97 6.65 -9.92
C LEU A 103 -5.34 7.35 -8.71
N MET A 104 -4.16 6.90 -8.27
CA MET A 104 -3.44 7.52 -7.14
C MET A 104 -3.12 9.00 -7.40
N ILE A 105 -2.73 9.36 -8.63
CA ILE A 105 -2.44 10.74 -9.02
C ILE A 105 -3.72 11.57 -9.06
N ILE A 106 -4.78 11.07 -9.71
CA ILE A 106 -6.07 11.77 -9.83
C ILE A 106 -6.66 12.06 -8.45
N VAL A 107 -6.71 11.05 -7.57
CA VAL A 107 -7.25 11.22 -6.21
C VAL A 107 -6.46 12.28 -5.44
N LYS A 108 -5.12 12.25 -5.50
CA LYS A 108 -4.28 13.26 -4.84
C LYS A 108 -4.57 14.67 -5.35
N LEU A 109 -4.71 14.85 -6.67
CA LEU A 109 -5.01 16.15 -7.28
C LEU A 109 -6.39 16.68 -6.87
N ILE A 110 -7.41 15.81 -6.87
CA ILE A 110 -8.77 16.18 -6.44
C ILE A 110 -8.77 16.62 -4.98
N VAL A 111 -8.18 15.81 -4.09
CA VAL A 111 -8.12 16.12 -2.65
C VAL A 111 -7.36 17.41 -2.40
N LEU A 112 -6.21 17.61 -3.06
CA LEU A 112 -5.43 18.84 -2.94
C LEU A 112 -6.25 20.07 -3.35
N LYS A 113 -6.94 19.99 -4.49
CA LYS A 113 -7.78 21.08 -4.99
C LYS A 113 -8.92 21.40 -4.02
N ILE A 114 -9.57 20.39 -3.44
CA ILE A 114 -10.63 20.59 -2.44
C ILE A 114 -10.09 21.30 -1.20
N LEU A 115 -8.91 20.89 -0.71
CA LEU A 115 -8.28 21.52 0.46
C LEU A 115 -7.87 22.97 0.19
N GLN A 116 -7.36 23.28 -1.00
CA GLN A 116 -7.00 24.64 -1.40
C GLN A 116 -8.21 25.59 -1.54
N ILE A 117 -9.40 25.07 -1.85
CA ILE A 117 -10.63 25.87 -1.94
C ILE A 117 -11.24 26.13 -0.55
N ARG A 118 -10.95 25.26 0.44
CA ARG A 118 -11.54 25.31 1.78
C ARG A 118 -10.67 26.00 2.83
N GLY A 119 -9.39 26.22 2.55
CA GLY A 119 -8.46 26.99 3.39
C GLY A 119 -8.34 28.42 2.90
#